data_AF-V4LN57-F1
#
_entry.id   AF-V4LN57-F1
#
_cell.length_a   1.000
_cell.length_b   1.000
_cell.length_c   1.000
_cell.angle_alpha   90.00
_cell.angle_beta   90.00
_cell.angle_gamma   90.00
#
_symmetry.space_group_name_H-M   'P 1'
#
loop_
_entity.id
_entity.type
_entity.pdbx_description
1 polymer ?
#
loop_
_entity_poly.entity_id
_entity_poly.type
_entity_poly.pdbx_seq_one_letter_code
_entity_poly.pdbx_strand_id
1 'polypeptide(L)'
;MSYSRGFIILRLVMFISFLSGFVLKINGSYDHARDIKIHSDRKRILAGSKSEEWPPTGKEYVLCGIHKLPENGPFSSPMCDKGYVISEIKFADYGQPTGSCETFKRGKCGAPATLQIVKKNCIGKEECWLPVTDDMFGPTHCKGPISFAFLGTCKKKKI
;
A
#
# COMPACT_ATOMS: atom_id res chain seq x y z
N MET A 1 -55.72 10.25 -9.49
CA MET A 1 -54.73 9.16 -9.60
C MET A 1 -53.77 9.45 -10.76
N SER A 2 -52.63 10.12 -10.53
CA SER A 2 -51.51 10.12 -11.49
C SER A 2 -50.15 10.57 -10.90
N TYR A 3 -49.96 10.49 -9.57
CA TYR A 3 -48.71 10.92 -8.91
C TYR A 3 -47.92 9.76 -8.28
N SER A 4 -48.42 8.53 -8.35
CA SER A 4 -47.75 7.36 -7.77
C SER A 4 -46.82 6.63 -8.76
N ARG A 5 -47.03 6.80 -10.08
CA ARG A 5 -46.22 6.17 -11.13
C ARG A 5 -44.89 6.88 -11.39
N GLY A 6 -44.87 8.22 -11.31
CA GLY A 6 -43.64 9.01 -11.53
C GLY A 6 -42.60 8.84 -10.42
N PHE A 7 -43.03 8.68 -9.17
CA PHE A 7 -42.11 8.55 -8.03
C PHE A 7 -41.40 7.19 -7.98
N ILE A 8 -42.08 6.12 -8.42
CA ILE A 8 -41.49 4.78 -8.53
C ILE A 8 -40.47 4.73 -9.67
N ILE A 9 -40.77 5.39 -10.81
CA ILE A 9 -39.82 5.51 -11.93
C ILE A 9 -38.60 6.32 -11.50
N LEU A 10 -38.77 7.42 -10.76
CA LEU A 10 -37.65 8.23 -10.25
C LEU A 10 -36.77 7.45 -9.25
N ARG A 11 -37.37 6.62 -8.39
CA ARG A 11 -36.64 5.72 -7.47
C ARG A 11 -35.89 4.62 -8.21
N LEU A 12 -36.47 4.05 -9.27
CA LEU A 12 -35.81 3.06 -10.13
C LEU A 12 -34.64 3.67 -10.89
N VAL A 13 -34.81 4.85 -11.50
CA VAL A 13 -33.73 5.54 -12.23
C VAL A 13 -32.54 5.85 -11.31
N MET A 14 -32.79 6.31 -10.07
CA MET A 14 -31.74 6.53 -9.07
C MET A 14 -31.03 5.23 -8.64
N PHE A 15 -31.76 4.11 -8.55
CA PHE A 15 -31.18 2.79 -8.24
C PHE A 15 -30.34 2.23 -9.40
N ILE A 16 -30.77 2.45 -10.64
CA ILE A 16 -30.03 2.06 -11.84
C ILE A 16 -28.76 2.92 -12.00
N SER A 17 -28.81 4.21 -11.65
CA SER A 17 -27.62 5.08 -11.55
C SER A 17 -26.63 4.62 -10.47
N PHE A 18 -27.13 4.05 -9.36
CA PHE A 18 -26.30 3.50 -8.29
C PHE A 18 -25.61 2.18 -8.69
N LEU A 19 -26.24 1.38 -9.56
CA LEU A 19 -25.64 0.17 -10.13
C LEU A 19 -24.71 0.46 -11.32
N SER A 20 -24.95 1.52 -12.10
CA SER A 20 -24.05 1.95 -13.18
C SER A 20 -22.84 2.78 -12.69
N GLY A 21 -22.87 3.27 -11.45
CA GLY A 21 -21.75 3.99 -10.82
C GLY A 21 -20.62 3.11 -10.28
N PHE A 22 -20.80 1.79 -10.22
CA PHE A 22 -19.81 0.84 -9.68
C PHE A 22 -19.11 -0.03 -10.74
N VAL A 23 -19.19 0.35 -12.03
CA VAL A 23 -18.40 -0.28 -13.09
C VAL A 23 -17.67 0.80 -13.90
N LEU A 24 -16.80 1.56 -13.23
CA LEU A 24 -15.56 2.01 -13.88
C LEU A 24 -14.54 0.90 -13.67
N LYS A 25 -14.67 -0.13 -14.50
CA LYS A 25 -13.61 -1.07 -14.81
C LYS A 25 -12.58 -0.29 -15.64
N ILE A 26 -11.79 0.54 -14.97
CA ILE A 26 -10.53 1.00 -15.54
C ILE A 26 -9.64 -0.24 -15.59
N ASN A 27 -9.44 -0.74 -16.81
CA ASN A 27 -8.31 -1.58 -17.18
C ASN A 27 -7.03 -0.81 -16.80
N GLY A 28 -6.64 -0.90 -15.54
CA GLY A 28 -5.31 -0.52 -15.05
C GLY A 28 -4.52 -1.80 -14.82
N SER A 29 -4.21 -2.51 -15.90
CA SER A 29 -3.14 -3.52 -15.89
C SER A 29 -1.83 -2.77 -15.72
N TYR A 30 -1.43 -2.52 -14.47
CA TYR A 30 -0.05 -2.16 -14.19
C TYR A 30 0.74 -3.48 -14.13
N ASP A 31 1.02 -4.01 -15.31
CA ASP A 31 2.10 -4.95 -15.54
C ASP A 31 3.39 -4.31 -15.05
N HIS A 32 3.90 -4.75 -13.90
CA HIS A 32 5.29 -4.49 -13.56
C HIS A 32 6.15 -5.59 -14.19
N ALA A 33 6.24 -5.56 -15.53
CA ALA A 33 7.26 -6.29 -16.26
C ALA A 33 8.64 -5.77 -15.79
N ARG A 34 9.39 -6.60 -15.07
CA ARG A 34 10.83 -6.42 -14.89
C ARG A 34 11.54 -7.22 -15.97
N ASP A 35 11.62 -6.67 -17.18
CA ASP A 35 12.67 -7.06 -18.13
C ASP A 35 13.80 -6.04 -17.98
N ILE A 36 14.83 -6.41 -17.21
CA ILE A 36 16.13 -5.75 -17.33
C ILE A 36 17.10 -6.81 -17.83
N LYS A 37 17.27 -6.87 -19.16
CA LYS A 37 18.45 -7.48 -19.79
C LYS A 37 19.69 -6.69 -19.37
N ILE A 38 20.37 -7.12 -18.31
CA ILE A 38 21.78 -6.74 -18.08
C ILE A 38 22.65 -7.91 -18.55
N HIS A 39 23.18 -7.79 -19.77
CA HIS A 39 24.38 -8.51 -20.14
C HIS A 39 25.57 -7.74 -19.55
N SER A 40 26.14 -8.21 -18.44
CA SER A 40 27.43 -7.72 -17.98
C SER A 40 28.17 -8.79 -17.19
N ASP A 41 29.36 -9.09 -17.69
CA ASP A 41 30.17 -10.26 -17.43
C ASP A 41 30.71 -10.42 -15.99
N ARG A 42 30.51 -11.62 -15.45
CA ARG A 42 31.42 -12.44 -14.60
C ARG A 42 32.55 -11.71 -13.84
N LYS A 43 32.41 -11.52 -12.52
CA LYS A 43 33.29 -12.15 -11.46
C LYS A 43 32.84 -11.85 -10.01
N ARG A 44 32.94 -12.91 -9.19
CA ARG A 44 32.72 -13.07 -7.73
C ARG A 44 33.16 -11.90 -6.84
N ILE A 45 32.45 -11.64 -5.73
CA ILE A 45 32.86 -11.88 -4.31
C ILE A 45 31.64 -11.67 -3.37
N LEU A 46 31.57 -12.50 -2.32
CA LEU A 46 30.50 -12.69 -1.34
C LEU A 46 30.19 -11.45 -0.48
N ALA A 47 28.95 -10.96 -0.57
CA ALA A 47 28.19 -10.37 0.55
C ALA A 47 26.71 -10.59 0.26
N GLY A 48 26.00 -11.23 1.19
CA GLY A 48 24.67 -11.81 1.00
C GLY A 48 23.63 -10.84 0.45
N SER A 49 23.38 -10.94 -0.85
CA SER A 49 22.07 -10.64 -1.41
C SER A 49 21.43 -12.01 -1.62
N LYS A 50 20.57 -12.45 -0.69
CA LYS A 50 19.61 -13.49 -1.05
C LYS A 50 18.75 -12.85 -2.13
N SER A 51 18.97 -13.20 -3.39
CA SER A 51 17.94 -13.03 -4.40
C SER A 51 16.72 -13.77 -3.86
N GLU A 52 15.68 -13.04 -3.48
CA GLU A 52 14.43 -13.64 -3.03
C GLU A 52 13.88 -14.47 -4.19
N GLU A 53 13.87 -15.79 -4.01
CA GLU A 53 13.18 -16.72 -4.90
C GLU A 53 11.69 -16.34 -4.85
N TRP A 54 11.19 -15.78 -5.95
CA TRP A 54 9.79 -15.42 -6.09
C TRP A 54 9.05 -16.57 -6.78
N PRO A 55 7.96 -17.12 -6.22
CA PRO A 55 7.26 -16.68 -5.01
C PRO A 55 7.93 -17.18 -3.72
N PRO A 56 7.80 -16.44 -2.60
CA PRO A 56 8.38 -16.85 -1.32
C PRO A 56 7.82 -18.20 -0.86
N THR A 57 8.65 -19.24 -0.90
CA THR A 57 8.32 -20.61 -0.45
C THR A 57 8.24 -20.73 1.09
N GLY A 58 8.56 -19.65 1.81
CA GLY A 58 8.62 -19.58 3.27
C GLY A 58 7.27 -19.34 3.94
N LYS A 59 7.18 -19.60 5.25
CA LYS A 59 5.96 -19.30 6.04
C LYS A 59 5.71 -17.80 6.23
N GLU A 60 6.75 -16.98 6.04
CA GLU A 60 6.76 -15.55 6.35
C GLU A 60 7.85 -14.84 5.54
N TYR A 61 7.61 -13.59 5.12
CA TYR A 61 8.57 -12.77 4.36
C TYR A 61 8.39 -11.26 4.65
N VAL A 62 9.39 -10.45 4.30
CA VAL A 62 9.41 -9.02 4.58
C VAL A 62 8.55 -8.25 3.57
N LEU A 63 7.79 -7.26 4.07
CA LEU A 63 7.02 -6.34 3.25
C LEU A 63 7.43 -4.90 3.59
N CYS A 64 7.71 -4.09 2.59
CA CYS A 64 8.11 -2.70 2.81
C CYS A 64 7.82 -1.81 1.59
N GLY A 65 7.79 -0.50 1.80
CA GLY A 65 7.64 0.47 0.72
C GLY A 65 7.96 1.89 1.15
N ILE A 66 8.27 2.73 0.16
CA ILE A 66 8.40 4.20 0.30
C ILE A 66 7.49 4.83 -0.74
N HIS A 67 6.70 5.79 -0.29
CA HIS A 67 5.75 6.54 -1.08
C HIS A 67 6.11 8.02 -1.02
N LYS A 68 6.59 8.60 -2.13
CA LYS A 68 6.99 10.01 -2.19
C LYS A 68 5.79 10.88 -2.59
N LEU A 69 5.57 11.98 -1.87
CA LEU A 69 4.53 12.95 -2.21
C LEU A 69 5.11 14.20 -2.87
N PRO A 70 4.42 14.77 -3.87
CA PRO A 70 3.14 14.34 -4.44
C PRO A 70 3.26 13.28 -5.56
N GLU A 71 4.48 12.84 -5.89
CA GLU A 71 4.81 12.02 -7.08
C GLU A 71 3.95 10.76 -7.23
N ASN A 72 3.75 9.99 -6.15
CA ASN A 72 3.07 8.71 -6.22
C ASN A 72 1.55 8.80 -5.95
N GLY A 73 0.99 10.02 -5.95
CA GLY A 73 -0.40 10.26 -5.60
C GLY A 73 -0.69 10.16 -4.09
N PRO A 74 -1.96 10.24 -3.67
CA PRO A 74 -2.30 10.37 -2.25
C PRO A 74 -2.58 9.04 -1.55
N PHE A 75 -2.39 7.88 -2.19
CA PHE A 75 -2.75 6.57 -1.60
C PHE A 75 -1.56 5.60 -1.60
N SER A 76 -1.44 4.83 -0.51
CA SER A 76 -0.50 3.71 -0.39
C SER A 76 -1.27 2.42 -0.11
N SER A 77 -0.88 1.34 -0.79
CA SER A 77 -1.49 0.01 -0.62
C SER A 77 -0.45 -1.06 -0.24
N PRO A 78 -0.09 -1.20 1.05
CA PRO A 78 0.65 -2.37 1.52
C PRO A 78 -0.12 -3.67 1.23
N MET A 79 0.51 -4.60 0.51
CA MET A 79 -0.12 -5.84 0.06
C MET A 79 0.83 -7.04 0.22
N CYS A 80 0.27 -8.16 0.68
CA CYS A 80 0.89 -9.47 0.66
C CYS A 80 0.37 -10.30 -0.51
N ASP A 81 1.11 -11.35 -0.87
CA ASP A 81 0.71 -12.30 -1.89
C ASP A 81 -0.52 -13.08 -1.43
N LYS A 82 -1.26 -13.61 -2.41
CA LYS A 82 -2.45 -14.42 -2.18
C LYS A 82 -2.18 -15.53 -1.16
N GLY A 83 -2.99 -15.56 -0.10
CA GLY A 83 -2.86 -16.57 0.97
C GLY A 83 -1.86 -16.20 2.06
N TYR A 84 -1.31 -14.99 2.02
CA TYR A 84 -0.58 -14.37 3.12
C TYR A 84 -1.37 -13.17 3.66
N VAL A 85 -1.11 -12.82 4.91
CA VAL A 85 -1.66 -11.61 5.54
C VAL A 85 -0.53 -10.85 6.20
N ILE A 86 -0.68 -9.53 6.29
CA ILE A 86 0.23 -8.66 7.02
C ILE A 86 0.18 -9.09 8.50
N SER A 87 1.22 -9.75 8.98
CA SER A 87 1.32 -10.25 10.36
C SER A 87 1.79 -9.16 11.32
N GLU A 88 2.66 -8.28 10.84
CA GLU A 88 3.30 -7.27 11.65
C GLU A 88 3.61 -6.01 10.83
N ILE A 89 3.56 -4.84 11.49
CA ILE A 89 4.15 -3.60 11.01
C ILE A 89 5.19 -3.18 12.04
N LYS A 90 6.47 -3.28 11.69
CA LYS A 90 7.61 -2.97 12.57
C LYS A 90 7.91 -1.47 12.58
N PHE A 91 7.68 -0.80 11.46
CA PHE A 91 7.93 0.62 11.29
C PHE A 91 6.90 1.23 10.35
N ALA A 92 6.49 2.46 10.63
CA ALA A 92 5.83 3.32 9.67
C ALA A 92 6.05 4.79 10.05
N ASP A 93 6.27 5.63 9.05
CA ASP A 93 6.52 7.06 9.21
C ASP A 93 5.90 7.83 8.06
N TYR A 94 5.10 8.85 8.38
CA TYR A 94 4.60 9.85 7.45
C TYR A 94 5.30 11.17 7.79
N GLY A 95 6.27 11.57 6.98
CA GLY A 95 7.21 12.63 7.32
C GLY A 95 8.45 12.63 6.44
N GLN A 96 9.63 12.59 7.06
CA GLN A 96 10.91 12.55 6.35
C GLN A 96 11.74 11.32 6.76
N PRO A 97 11.23 10.09 6.54
CA PRO A 97 11.98 8.88 6.85
C PRO A 97 13.28 8.81 6.06
N THR A 98 14.27 8.15 6.66
CA THR A 98 15.60 7.92 6.08
C THR A 98 15.87 6.42 5.97
N GLY A 99 16.88 6.07 5.16
CA GLY A 99 17.24 4.68 4.89
C GLY A 99 16.43 4.07 3.75
N SER A 100 16.46 2.76 3.67
CA SER A 100 15.75 1.96 2.67
C SER A 100 14.96 0.84 3.35
N CYS A 101 14.32 -0.02 2.55
CA CYS A 101 13.64 -1.21 3.06
C CYS A 101 14.53 -1.96 4.07
N GLU A 102 13.94 -2.42 5.16
CA GLU A 102 14.59 -3.05 6.34
C GLU A 102 15.50 -2.13 7.18
N THR A 103 15.90 -0.97 6.67
CA THR A 103 16.80 -0.03 7.36
C THR A 103 16.15 1.32 7.68
N PHE A 104 14.82 1.39 7.57
CA PHE A 104 14.09 2.64 7.80
C PHE A 104 14.30 3.19 9.21
N LYS A 105 14.48 4.51 9.24
CA LYS A 105 14.55 5.28 10.48
C LYS A 105 13.73 6.55 10.33
N ARG A 106 13.09 6.94 11.44
CA ARG A 106 12.36 8.19 11.52
C ARG A 106 13.32 9.37 11.33
N GLY A 107 12.86 10.37 10.58
CA GLY A 107 13.59 11.60 10.36
C GLY A 107 13.50 12.58 11.53
N LYS A 108 13.76 13.86 11.25
CA LYS A 108 13.67 14.96 12.23
C LYS A 108 12.24 15.39 12.55
N CYS A 109 11.28 14.99 11.73
CA CYS A 109 9.87 15.35 11.81
C CYS A 109 9.02 14.19 11.30
N GLY A 110 7.70 14.26 11.50
CA GLY A 110 6.74 13.28 11.01
C GLY A 110 5.52 13.20 11.92
N ALA A 111 4.46 12.57 11.45
CA ALA A 111 3.24 12.38 12.20
C ALA A 111 3.43 11.26 13.24
N PRO A 112 3.28 11.52 14.56
CA PRO A 112 3.57 10.52 15.60
C PRO A 112 2.64 9.31 15.60
N ALA A 113 1.39 9.49 15.17
CA ALA A 113 0.38 8.44 15.18
C ALA A 113 0.51 7.43 14.03
N THR A 114 1.40 7.68 13.05
CA THR A 114 1.51 6.88 11.81
C THR A 114 1.59 5.39 12.09
N LEU A 115 2.55 4.94 12.91
CA LEU A 115 2.76 3.52 13.20
C LEU A 115 1.51 2.86 13.79
N GLN A 116 0.84 3.52 14.73
CA GLN A 116 -0.36 3.00 15.37
C GLN A 116 -1.50 2.83 14.37
N ILE A 117 -1.69 3.83 13.50
CA ILE A 117 -2.77 3.85 12.51
C ILE A 117 -2.52 2.80 11.43
N VAL A 118 -1.29 2.66 10.93
CA VAL A 118 -0.94 1.62 9.95
C VAL A 118 -1.14 0.23 10.54
N LYS A 119 -0.66 -0.01 11.77
CA LYS A 119 -0.91 -1.28 12.49
C LYS A 119 -2.39 -1.63 12.55
N LYS A 120 -3.22 -0.67 12.99
CA LYS A 120 -4.67 -0.85 13.15
C LYS A 120 -5.37 -1.19 11.83
N ASN A 121 -4.94 -0.58 10.73
CA ASN A 121 -5.62 -0.72 9.44
C ASN A 121 -5.14 -1.94 8.63
N CYS A 122 -3.89 -2.38 8.83
CA CYS A 122 -3.24 -3.34 7.94
C CYS A 122 -3.07 -4.75 8.54
N ILE A 123 -2.81 -4.88 9.84
CA ILE A 123 -2.55 -6.20 10.43
C ILE A 123 -3.76 -7.13 10.26
N GLY A 124 -3.49 -8.36 9.82
CA GLY A 124 -4.49 -9.41 9.58
C GLY A 124 -5.15 -9.36 8.20
N LYS A 125 -4.81 -8.38 7.36
CA LYS A 125 -5.33 -8.25 5.99
C LYS A 125 -4.30 -8.70 4.96
N GLU A 126 -4.78 -9.17 3.80
CA GLU A 126 -3.93 -9.41 2.63
C GLU A 126 -3.48 -8.08 2.02
N GLU A 127 -4.36 -7.09 1.99
CA GLU A 127 -4.11 -5.73 1.50
C GLU A 127 -4.77 -4.70 2.43
N CYS A 128 -4.17 -3.53 2.59
CA CYS A 128 -4.79 -2.38 3.22
C CYS A 128 -4.62 -1.13 2.37
N TRP A 129 -5.61 -0.25 2.39
CA TRP A 129 -5.61 1.00 1.63
C TRP A 129 -5.52 2.19 2.58
N LEU A 130 -4.50 3.02 2.41
CA LEU A 130 -4.22 4.15 3.29
C LEU A 130 -4.18 5.46 2.49
N PRO A 131 -5.05 6.43 2.81
CA PRO A 131 -4.84 7.81 2.38
C PRO A 131 -3.58 8.35 3.07
N VAL A 132 -2.60 8.80 2.29
CA VAL A 132 -1.34 9.35 2.77
C VAL A 132 -1.49 10.85 2.95
N THR A 133 -2.23 11.23 3.99
CA THR A 133 -2.63 12.62 4.25
C THR A 133 -2.53 12.97 5.73
N ASP A 134 -2.48 14.28 6.01
CA ASP A 134 -2.53 14.82 7.38
C ASP A 134 -3.84 14.44 8.10
N ASP A 135 -4.97 14.31 7.39
CA ASP A 135 -6.24 13.88 7.99
C ASP A 135 -6.15 12.44 8.53
N MET A 136 -5.42 11.57 7.84
CA MET A 136 -5.26 10.17 8.22
C MET A 136 -4.26 10.01 9.36
N PHE A 137 -3.11 10.68 9.28
CA PHE A 137 -1.98 10.41 10.19
C PHE A 137 -1.73 11.52 11.23
N GLY A 138 -2.33 12.69 11.04
CA GLY A 138 -1.97 13.94 11.72
C GLY A 138 -0.89 14.72 10.96
N PRO A 139 -0.71 16.00 11.29
CA PRO A 139 0.27 16.86 10.64
C PRO A 139 1.71 16.38 10.88
N THR A 140 2.53 16.42 9.84
CA THR A 140 3.94 15.98 9.94
C THR A 140 4.87 16.99 10.62
N HIS A 141 4.50 18.28 10.58
CA HIS A 141 5.36 19.42 10.95
C HIS A 141 6.72 19.44 10.22
N CYS A 142 6.82 18.76 9.08
CA CYS A 142 8.03 18.74 8.29
C CYS A 142 8.17 20.01 7.44
N LYS A 143 9.41 20.44 7.24
CA LYS A 143 9.75 21.46 6.25
C LYS A 143 10.26 20.76 5.00
N GLY A 144 9.61 20.99 3.86
CA GLY A 144 10.02 20.40 2.58
C GLY A 144 9.29 19.08 2.25
N PRO A 145 9.87 18.24 1.37
CA PRO A 145 9.20 17.06 0.85
C PRO A 145 8.81 16.07 1.95
N ILE A 146 7.65 15.45 1.78
CA ILE A 146 7.09 14.44 2.68
C ILE A 146 7.02 13.11 1.94
N SER A 147 7.29 12.03 2.66
CA SER A 147 7.05 10.67 2.20
C SER A 147 6.40 9.83 3.28
N PHE A 148 5.78 8.73 2.87
CA PHE A 148 5.31 7.66 3.74
C PHE A 148 6.19 6.43 3.54
N ALA A 149 6.76 5.89 4.60
CA ALA A 149 7.52 4.65 4.55
C ALA A 149 6.97 3.65 5.57
N PHE A 150 7.01 2.36 5.23
CA PHE A 150 6.60 1.29 6.13
C PHE A 150 7.49 0.05 5.97
N LEU A 151 7.61 -0.71 7.06
CA LEU A 151 8.24 -2.01 7.10
C LEU A 151 7.38 -2.93 7.97
N GLY A 152 7.10 -4.10 7.45
CA GLY A 152 6.29 -5.11 8.07
C GLY A 152 6.67 -6.49 7.59
N THR A 153 5.76 -7.42 7.85
CA THR A 153 5.98 -8.83 7.57
C THR A 153 4.68 -9.46 7.12
N CYS A 154 4.75 -10.31 6.11
CA CYS A 154 3.64 -11.08 5.56
C CYS A 154 3.77 -12.52 6.01
N LYS A 155 2.71 -13.12 6.55
CA LYS A 155 2.69 -14.50 7.03
C LYS A 155 1.60 -15.30 6.36
N LYS A 156 1.88 -16.57 6.07
CA LYS A 156 0.90 -17.47 5.46
C LYS A 156 -0.34 -17.57 6.35
N LYS A 157 -1.50 -17.35 5.75
CA LYS A 157 -2.80 -17.47 6.43
C LYS A 157 -2.98 -18.90 6.91
N LYS A 158 -3.27 -19.07 8.20
CA LYS A 158 -3.70 -20.35 8.74
C LYS A 158 -5.17 -20.54 8.31
N ILE A 159 -5.42 -21.59 7.54
CA ILE A 159 -6.78 -22.02 7.15
C ILE A 159 -7.37 -22.82 8.31
#